data_AF-A0A1T3P6W3-F1
#
_entry.id   AF-A0A1T3P6W3-F1
#
_cell.length_a   1.000
_cell.length_b   1.000
_cell.length_c   1.000
_cell.angle_alpha   90.00
_cell.angle_beta   90.00
_cell.angle_gamma   90.00
#
_symmetry.space_group_name_H-M   'P 1'
#
loop_
_entity.id
_entity.type
_entity.pdbx_description
1 polymer ?
#
loop_
_entity_poly.entity_id
_entity_poly.type
_entity_poly.pdbx_seq_one_letter_code
_entity_poly.pdbx_strand_id
1 'polypeptide(L)'
;MSLLRPQPYRFQTENWLLDPDCRWRRTGRIGWSELLTLEQRPDTLWINGSRTFHGANDCVPTEKTVALRDSLKLIRVTDLTLRVNTPRARFGDPSKALSACFSHAGHAYILRVTDPTYEQEYLIRSEGTHELGESFLTISLGEPFEGHAYKLVAAIIERARIQV
;
A
#
# COMPACT_ATOMS: atom_id res chain seq x y z
N MET A 1 4.40 -1.50 -25.05
CA MET A 1 4.96 -2.05 -23.79
C MET A 1 5.67 -3.32 -24.18
N SER A 2 6.97 -3.43 -23.91
CA SER A 2 7.68 -4.70 -24.06
C SER A 2 8.16 -5.12 -22.68
N LEU A 3 7.56 -6.18 -22.16
CA LEU A 3 8.06 -6.91 -21.01
C LEU A 3 9.09 -7.90 -21.54
N LEU A 4 10.34 -7.82 -21.08
CA LEU A 4 11.41 -8.67 -21.60
C LEU A 4 11.27 -10.10 -21.08
N ARG A 5 11.21 -10.26 -19.76
CA ARG A 5 11.05 -11.57 -19.10
C ARG A 5 10.61 -11.42 -17.64
N PRO A 6 9.97 -12.46 -17.06
CA PRO A 6 9.76 -12.52 -15.62
C PRO A 6 11.12 -12.46 -14.90
N GLN A 7 11.18 -11.71 -13.81
CA GLN A 7 12.34 -11.62 -12.93
C GLN A 7 11.89 -11.66 -11.46
N PRO A 8 11.29 -12.78 -11.03
CA PRO A 8 10.77 -12.91 -9.67
C PRO A 8 11.92 -12.86 -8.66
N TYR A 9 11.62 -12.32 -7.47
CA TYR A 9 12.56 -12.33 -6.35
C TYR A 9 11.83 -12.63 -5.04
N ARG A 10 12.13 -13.80 -4.46
CA ARG A 10 11.47 -14.32 -3.25
C ARG A 10 9.94 -14.38 -3.43
N PHE A 11 9.19 -13.62 -2.63
CA PHE A 11 7.73 -13.52 -2.68
C PHE A 11 7.23 -12.49 -3.70
N GLN A 12 8.12 -11.69 -4.30
CA GLN A 12 7.77 -10.77 -5.39
C GLN A 12 7.79 -11.52 -6.73
N THR A 13 6.82 -12.42 -6.89
CA THR A 13 6.74 -13.28 -8.08
C THR A 13 6.21 -12.52 -9.30
N GLU A 14 5.60 -11.35 -9.06
CA GLU A 14 5.01 -10.47 -10.06
C GLU A 14 6.04 -9.58 -10.76
N ASN A 15 7.32 -9.62 -10.35
CA ASN A 15 8.35 -8.76 -10.93
C ASN A 15 8.71 -9.14 -12.37
N TRP A 16 8.82 -8.12 -13.23
CA TRP A 16 9.22 -8.24 -14.63
C TRP A 16 10.35 -7.28 -14.98
N LEU A 17 11.25 -7.72 -15.85
CA LEU A 17 12.25 -6.85 -16.45
C LEU A 17 11.63 -6.04 -17.60
N LEU A 18 11.73 -4.72 -17.51
CA LEU A 18 11.26 -3.80 -18.54
C LEU A 18 12.33 -3.58 -19.61
N ASP A 19 11.87 -3.38 -20.85
CA ASP A 19 12.72 -2.94 -21.95
C ASP A 19 13.09 -1.45 -21.77
N PRO A 20 14.38 -1.09 -21.55
CA PRO A 20 14.82 0.28 -21.32
C PRO A 20 14.74 1.17 -22.59
N ASP A 21 14.72 0.57 -23.77
CA ASP A 21 14.70 1.28 -25.05
C ASP A 21 13.27 1.64 -25.48
N CYS A 22 12.27 0.98 -24.88
CA CYS A 22 10.86 1.27 -25.10
C CYS A 22 10.33 2.36 -24.14
N ARG A 23 9.89 3.50 -24.69
CA ARG A 23 9.21 4.55 -23.89
C ARG A 23 7.75 4.20 -23.63
N TRP A 24 7.30 4.45 -22.40
CA TRP A 24 5.91 4.28 -22.00
C TRP A 24 5.08 5.47 -22.47
N ARG A 25 3.93 5.19 -23.09
CA ARG A 25 2.92 6.19 -23.44
C ARG A 25 1.65 5.87 -22.67
N ARG A 26 1.12 6.86 -21.95
CA ARG A 26 -0.19 6.74 -21.31
C ARG A 26 -1.26 6.59 -22.38
N THR A 27 -2.02 5.49 -22.36
CA THR A 27 -3.10 5.20 -23.31
C THR A 27 -4.49 5.49 -22.76
N GLY A 28 -4.62 5.69 -21.45
CA GLY A 28 -5.90 5.97 -20.81
C GLY A 28 -5.80 6.08 -19.30
N ARG A 29 -6.94 5.93 -18.65
CA ARG A 29 -7.10 5.77 -17.21
C ARG A 29 -8.23 4.77 -16.98
N ILE A 30 -8.00 3.81 -16.10
CA ILE A 30 -9.02 2.83 -15.72
C ILE A 30 -10.14 3.53 -14.94
N GLY A 31 -11.39 3.22 -15.28
CA GLY A 31 -12.58 3.68 -14.58
C GLY A 31 -12.90 2.83 -13.35
N TRP A 32 -13.84 3.29 -12.52
CA TRP A 32 -14.21 2.56 -11.31
C TRP A 32 -14.85 1.19 -11.59
N SER A 33 -15.73 1.12 -12.59
CA SER A 33 -16.38 -0.14 -12.98
C SER A 33 -15.37 -1.19 -13.43
N GLU A 34 -14.28 -0.77 -14.09
CA GLU A 34 -13.19 -1.66 -14.48
C GLU A 34 -12.34 -2.06 -13.27
N LEU A 35 -12.05 -1.16 -12.33
CA LEU A 35 -11.36 -1.51 -11.08
C LEU A 35 -12.09 -2.58 -10.27
N LEU A 36 -13.42 -2.55 -10.25
CA LEU A 36 -14.23 -3.60 -9.60
C LEU A 36 -13.96 -5.00 -10.19
N THR A 37 -13.56 -5.10 -11.46
CA THR A 37 -13.21 -6.38 -12.09
C THR A 37 -11.82 -6.88 -11.69
N LEU A 38 -10.97 -6.00 -11.16
CA LEU A 38 -9.61 -6.30 -10.71
C LEU A 38 -9.50 -6.45 -9.19
N GLU A 39 -10.59 -6.20 -8.45
CA GLU A 39 -10.64 -6.29 -6.99
C GLU A 39 -10.25 -7.69 -6.51
N GLN A 40 -9.20 -7.76 -5.69
CA GLN A 40 -8.86 -8.96 -4.94
C GLN A 40 -9.56 -8.93 -3.57
N ARG A 41 -10.03 -10.10 -3.12
CA ARG A 41 -10.74 -10.27 -1.84
C ARG A 41 -10.09 -11.35 -0.98
N PRO A 42 -8.83 -11.17 -0.57
CA PRO A 42 -8.19 -12.13 0.31
C PRO A 42 -8.75 -12.02 1.74
N ASP A 43 -8.78 -13.12 2.50
CA ASP A 43 -9.19 -13.07 3.92
C ASP A 43 -8.24 -12.22 4.77
N THR A 44 -6.97 -12.12 4.35
CA THR A 44 -5.95 -11.27 4.97
C THR A 44 -5.00 -10.72 3.89
N LEU A 45 -4.38 -9.56 4.13
CA LEU A 45 -3.39 -9.02 3.18
C LEU A 45 -2.21 -9.97 3.03
N TRP A 46 -1.65 -10.46 4.13
CA TRP A 46 -0.75 -11.62 4.20
C TRP A 46 -0.87 -12.14 5.62
N ILE A 47 0.20 -12.69 6.18
CA ILE A 47 0.24 -13.11 7.58
C ILE A 47 -0.05 -11.91 8.49
N ASN A 48 -1.01 -12.07 9.40
CA ASN A 48 -1.35 -11.11 10.45
C ASN A 48 -0.72 -11.53 11.80
N GLY A 49 -0.79 -10.64 12.80
CA GLY A 49 -0.34 -10.91 14.16
C GLY A 49 0.98 -10.24 14.57
N SER A 50 1.69 -9.61 13.63
CA SER A 50 2.85 -8.75 13.92
C SER A 50 2.50 -7.29 13.61
N ARG A 51 3.08 -6.37 14.39
CA ARG A 51 2.88 -4.93 14.21
C ARG A 51 4.07 -4.09 14.66
N THR A 52 4.22 -2.91 14.09
CA THR A 52 5.07 -1.85 14.66
C THR A 52 4.34 -1.11 15.79
N PHE A 53 5.04 -0.22 16.50
CA PHE A 53 4.48 0.54 17.63
C PHE A 53 3.25 1.38 17.24
N HIS A 54 3.25 1.97 16.05
CA HIS A 54 2.17 2.85 15.56
C HIS A 54 1.28 2.17 14.50
N GLY A 55 1.57 0.92 14.17
CA GLY A 55 0.89 0.15 13.13
C GLY A 55 -0.08 -0.90 13.68
N ALA A 56 -0.82 -1.51 12.76
CA ALA A 56 -1.68 -2.65 13.04
C ALA A 56 -1.64 -3.61 11.86
N ASN A 57 -1.26 -4.87 12.11
CA ASN A 57 -1.05 -5.90 11.10
C ASN A 57 -0.12 -5.45 9.96
N ASP A 58 0.83 -4.56 10.23
CA ASP A 58 1.60 -3.81 9.24
C ASP A 58 2.93 -4.47 8.86
N CYS A 59 3.28 -5.59 9.47
CA CYS A 59 4.49 -6.31 9.12
C CYS A 59 4.34 -7.84 9.24
N VAL A 60 5.27 -8.54 8.60
CA VAL A 60 5.43 -10.00 8.64
C VAL A 60 6.88 -10.28 9.03
N PRO A 61 7.15 -11.13 10.04
CA PRO A 61 8.52 -11.53 10.36
C PRO A 61 9.22 -12.20 9.19
N THR A 62 10.50 -11.87 8.97
CA THR A 62 11.26 -12.28 7.77
C THR A 62 11.24 -13.79 7.54
N GLU A 63 11.39 -14.57 8.60
CA GLU A 63 11.37 -16.02 8.58
C GLU A 63 10.05 -16.59 8.06
N LYS A 64 8.94 -15.87 8.21
CA LYS A 64 7.62 -16.28 7.72
C LYS A 64 7.38 -15.90 6.25
N THR A 65 8.20 -15.02 5.68
CA THR A 65 8.03 -14.56 4.30
C THR A 65 8.33 -15.65 3.25
N VAL A 66 9.04 -16.71 3.64
CA VAL A 66 9.38 -17.84 2.75
C VAL A 66 8.15 -18.58 2.23
N ALA A 67 7.04 -18.55 2.98
CA ALA A 67 5.79 -19.19 2.58
C ALA A 67 4.95 -18.33 1.61
N LEU A 68 5.31 -17.05 1.42
CA LEU A 68 4.54 -16.11 0.63
C LEU A 68 4.85 -16.27 -0.87
N ARG A 69 3.87 -15.96 -1.71
CA ARG A 69 3.92 -16.19 -3.16
C ARG A 69 3.61 -14.94 -3.98
N ASP A 70 3.18 -13.88 -3.32
CA ASP A 70 2.83 -12.61 -3.90
C ASP A 70 3.32 -11.48 -2.99
N SER A 71 3.39 -10.28 -3.57
CA SER A 71 3.86 -9.06 -2.92
C SER A 71 2.97 -7.86 -3.21
N LEU A 72 1.99 -8.01 -4.11
CA LEU A 72 1.09 -6.94 -4.49
C LEU A 72 -0.36 -7.38 -4.34
N LYS A 73 -1.16 -6.50 -3.73
CA LYS A 73 -2.61 -6.70 -3.62
C LYS A 73 -3.38 -5.45 -3.99
N LEU A 74 -4.40 -5.58 -4.81
CA LEU A 74 -5.37 -4.53 -5.11
C LEU A 74 -6.68 -4.84 -4.40
N ILE A 75 -6.94 -4.15 -3.29
CA ILE A 75 -8.15 -4.36 -2.48
C ILE A 75 -9.04 -3.13 -2.52
N ARG A 76 -10.33 -3.33 -2.26
CA ARG A 76 -11.29 -2.25 -2.02
C ARG A 76 -11.62 -2.18 -0.52
N VAL A 77 -11.71 -0.96 -0.02
CA VAL A 77 -12.11 -0.63 1.36
C VAL A 77 -13.16 0.46 1.33
N THR A 78 -13.99 0.53 2.36
CA THR A 78 -15.09 1.50 2.46
C THR A 78 -14.85 2.59 3.50
N ASP A 79 -13.87 2.40 4.37
CA ASP A 79 -13.61 3.17 5.58
C ASP A 79 -12.19 3.77 5.61
N LEU A 80 -11.58 4.05 4.44
CA LEU A 80 -10.23 4.58 4.39
C LEU A 80 -10.15 5.94 5.07
N THR A 81 -9.20 6.03 6.00
CA THR A 81 -8.85 7.26 6.69
C THR A 81 -7.34 7.45 6.66
N LEU A 82 -6.88 8.66 6.37
CA LEU A 82 -5.46 9.02 6.44
C LEU A 82 -5.15 9.74 7.75
N ARG A 83 -4.05 9.35 8.39
CA ARG A 83 -3.55 9.94 9.62
C ARG A 83 -2.16 10.53 9.40
N VAL A 84 -2.02 11.82 9.66
CA VAL A 84 -0.75 12.56 9.70
C VAL A 84 -0.33 12.69 11.16
N ASN A 85 0.86 12.20 11.50
CA ASN A 85 1.42 12.32 12.84
C ASN A 85 2.95 12.47 12.82
N THR A 86 3.55 12.80 13.96
CA THR A 86 4.99 12.83 14.21
C THR A 86 5.40 11.69 15.14
N PRO A 87 5.53 10.45 14.64
CA PRO A 87 5.62 9.24 15.47
C PRO A 87 6.86 9.21 16.39
N ARG A 88 7.88 10.03 16.08
CA ARG A 88 9.15 10.12 16.79
C ARG A 88 9.37 11.47 17.49
N ALA A 89 8.35 12.34 17.59
CA ALA A 89 8.48 13.65 18.24
C ALA A 89 8.95 13.53 19.70
N ARG A 90 8.45 12.53 20.43
CA ARG A 90 8.90 12.21 21.81
C ARG A 90 10.37 11.80 21.93
N PHE A 91 11.03 11.50 20.81
CA PHE A 91 12.45 11.16 20.70
C PHE A 91 13.25 12.27 20.01
N GLY A 92 12.69 13.47 19.86
CA GLY A 92 13.36 14.63 19.26
C GLY A 92 13.34 14.69 17.73
N ASP A 93 12.62 13.79 17.07
CA ASP A 93 12.49 13.78 15.61
C ASP A 93 11.07 14.25 15.20
N PRO A 94 10.91 15.49 14.67
CA PRO A 94 9.63 16.06 14.29
C PRO A 94 9.16 15.58 12.90
N SER A 95 9.82 14.58 12.29
CA SER A 95 9.44 14.07 10.97
C SER A 95 8.00 13.57 10.97
N LYS A 96 7.20 14.12 10.05
CA LYS A 96 5.84 13.70 9.83
C LYS A 96 5.78 12.39 9.07
N ALA A 97 4.70 11.68 9.31
CA ALA A 97 4.49 10.37 8.77
C ALA A 97 3.00 10.25 8.40
N LEU A 98 2.73 9.68 7.22
CA LEU A 98 1.38 9.41 6.73
C LEU A 98 1.04 7.92 6.84
N SER A 99 -0.05 7.60 7.54
CA SER A 99 -0.56 6.24 7.66
C SER A 99 -2.00 6.15 7.15
N ALA A 100 -2.34 5.03 6.52
CA ALA A 100 -3.69 4.66 6.15
C ALA A 100 -4.28 3.74 7.21
N CYS A 101 -5.45 4.10 7.72
CA CYS A 101 -6.26 3.33 8.66
C CYS A 101 -7.49 2.82 7.91
N PHE A 102 -7.75 1.52 7.91
CA PHE A 102 -8.89 0.91 7.22
C PHE A 102 -9.18 -0.50 7.76
N SER A 103 -10.33 -1.03 7.40
CA SER A 103 -10.72 -2.42 7.67
C SER A 103 -10.77 -3.25 6.39
N HIS A 104 -10.30 -4.49 6.45
CA HIS A 104 -10.43 -5.44 5.35
C HIS A 104 -10.67 -6.85 5.89
N ALA A 105 -11.71 -7.52 5.40
CA ALA A 105 -12.11 -8.87 5.82
C ALA A 105 -12.20 -9.04 7.36
N GLY A 106 -12.72 -8.01 8.06
CA GLY A 106 -12.86 -8.02 9.53
C GLY A 106 -11.57 -7.72 10.32
N HIS A 107 -10.46 -7.45 9.63
CA HIS A 107 -9.19 -7.07 10.26
C HIS A 107 -8.91 -5.58 10.10
N ALA A 108 -8.48 -4.94 11.18
CA ALA A 108 -7.99 -3.56 11.16
C ALA A 108 -6.53 -3.50 10.69
N TYR A 109 -6.23 -2.52 9.85
CA TYR A 109 -4.89 -2.24 9.37
C TYR A 109 -4.54 -0.76 9.58
N ILE A 110 -3.30 -0.53 10.03
CA ILE A 110 -2.69 0.80 10.05
C ILE A 110 -1.34 0.68 9.35
N LEU A 111 -1.32 1.06 8.07
CA LEU A 111 -0.18 0.86 7.18
C LEU A 111 0.47 2.21 6.83
N ARG A 112 1.77 2.20 6.57
CA ARG A 112 2.47 3.37 6.03
C ARG A 112 2.00 3.65 4.60
N VAL A 113 1.77 4.92 4.27
CA VAL A 113 1.51 5.36 2.90
C VAL A 113 2.83 5.75 2.24
N THR A 114 3.02 5.30 1.01
CA THR A 114 4.18 5.59 0.14
C THR A 114 3.75 6.06 -1.24
N ASP A 115 2.44 6.32 -1.42
CA ASP A 115 1.94 6.96 -2.64
C ASP A 115 2.46 8.40 -2.69
N PRO A 116 3.29 8.76 -3.68
CA PRO A 116 3.94 10.06 -3.72
C PRO A 116 2.94 11.22 -3.82
N THR A 117 1.77 11.00 -4.43
CA THR A 117 0.73 12.04 -4.55
C THR A 117 0.17 12.39 -3.17
N TYR A 118 -0.13 11.37 -2.37
CA TYR A 118 -0.70 11.58 -1.04
C TYR A 118 0.36 12.01 -0.03
N GLU A 119 1.59 11.50 -0.11
CA GLU A 119 2.68 12.01 0.73
C GLU A 119 2.90 13.50 0.50
N GLN A 120 2.99 13.95 -0.76
CA GLN A 120 3.14 15.37 -1.09
C GLN A 120 1.95 16.22 -0.61
N GLU A 121 0.72 15.72 -0.79
CA GLU A 121 -0.51 16.46 -0.41
C GLU A 121 -0.70 16.55 1.12
N TYR A 122 -0.41 15.48 1.87
CA TYR A 122 -0.79 15.36 3.28
C TYR A 122 0.35 15.64 4.26
N LEU A 123 1.61 15.35 3.93
CA LEU A 123 2.72 15.60 4.88
C LEU A 123 2.94 17.10 5.15
N ILE A 124 2.51 17.99 4.25
CA ILE A 124 2.53 19.43 4.50
C ILE A 124 1.41 19.91 5.42
N ARG A 125 0.34 19.12 5.59
CA ARG A 125 -0.81 19.48 6.44
C ARG A 125 -0.48 19.31 7.92
N SER A 126 -1.26 19.97 8.78
CA SER A 126 -1.18 19.75 10.23
C SER A 126 -1.45 18.28 10.58
N GLU A 127 -0.97 17.86 11.75
CA GLU A 127 -1.35 16.55 12.28
C GLU A 127 -2.87 16.44 12.37
N GLY A 128 -3.38 15.23 12.13
CA GLY A 128 -4.80 15.00 12.13
C GLY A 128 -5.19 13.79 11.31
N THR A 129 -6.50 13.67 11.15
CA THR A 129 -7.18 12.54 10.54
C THR A 129 -8.05 13.07 9.40
N HIS A 130 -8.02 12.40 8.25
CA HIS A 130 -8.72 12.80 7.04
C HIS A 130 -9.48 11.59 6.47
N GLU A 131 -10.80 11.66 6.47
CA GLU A 131 -11.66 10.60 5.95
C GLU A 131 -11.73 10.66 4.42
N LEU A 132 -11.40 9.54 3.77
CA LEU A 132 -11.49 9.39 2.31
C LEU A 132 -12.63 8.46 1.90
N GLY A 133 -13.06 7.55 2.79
CA GLY A 133 -14.17 6.63 2.54
C GLY A 133 -13.82 5.53 1.54
N GLU A 134 -14.70 5.29 0.57
CA GLU A 134 -14.52 4.20 -0.39
C GLU A 134 -13.33 4.42 -1.31
N SER A 135 -12.40 3.48 -1.32
CA SER A 135 -11.15 3.57 -2.06
C SER A 135 -10.64 2.19 -2.47
N PHE A 136 -9.96 2.16 -3.62
CA PHE A 136 -9.04 1.07 -3.93
C PHE A 136 -7.65 1.38 -3.38
N LEU A 137 -7.03 0.36 -2.80
CA LEU A 137 -5.67 0.41 -2.28
C LEU A 137 -4.81 -0.59 -3.02
N THR A 138 -3.70 -0.13 -3.57
CA THR A 138 -2.60 -1.03 -3.92
C THR A 138 -1.71 -1.19 -2.70
N ILE A 139 -1.72 -2.38 -2.12
CA ILE A 139 -0.87 -2.76 -1.01
C ILE A 139 0.36 -3.47 -1.55
N SER A 140 1.54 -3.05 -1.15
CA SER A 140 2.79 -3.75 -1.41
C SER A 140 3.37 -4.35 -0.13
N LEU A 141 4.04 -5.49 -0.28
CA LEU A 141 4.89 -6.07 0.75
C LEU A 141 6.36 -5.75 0.41
N GLY A 142 6.97 -4.90 1.22
CA GLY A 142 8.36 -4.50 1.04
C GLY A 142 9.35 -5.65 1.28
N GLU A 143 10.58 -5.47 0.82
CA GLU A 143 11.66 -6.41 1.13
C GLU A 143 11.91 -6.49 2.65
N PRO A 144 12.42 -7.63 3.14
CA PRO A 144 12.83 -7.75 4.54
C PRO A 144 13.83 -6.67 4.96
N PHE A 145 13.48 -5.92 6.00
CA PHE A 145 14.28 -4.87 6.62
C PHE A 145 14.09 -4.95 8.15
N GLU A 146 15.16 -4.85 8.92
CA GLU A 146 15.12 -4.94 10.41
C GLU A 146 14.28 -6.13 10.93
N GLY A 147 14.46 -7.30 10.32
CA GLY A 147 13.78 -8.53 10.71
C GLY A 147 12.33 -8.67 10.22
N HIS A 148 11.78 -7.70 9.47
CA HIS A 148 10.39 -7.72 9.02
C HIS A 148 10.23 -7.32 7.56
N ALA A 149 9.22 -7.86 6.88
CA ALA A 149 8.66 -7.31 5.65
C ALA A 149 7.44 -6.45 5.99
N TYR A 150 7.38 -5.21 5.49
CA TYR A 150 6.34 -4.25 5.84
C TYR A 150 5.25 -4.18 4.77
N LYS A 151 3.99 -4.12 5.21
CA LYS A 151 2.84 -3.87 4.35
C LYS A 151 2.67 -2.36 4.20
N LEU A 152 2.67 -1.88 2.96
CA LEU A 152 2.65 -0.46 2.62
C LEU A 152 1.47 -0.19 1.70
N VAL A 153 0.83 0.96 1.84
CA VAL A 153 -0.09 1.49 0.83
C VAL A 153 0.75 2.20 -0.22
N ALA A 154 0.93 1.56 -1.37
CA ALA A 154 1.73 2.05 -2.48
C ALA A 154 0.93 2.97 -3.42
N ALA A 155 -0.39 2.78 -3.51
CA ALA A 155 -1.28 3.66 -4.25
C ALA A 155 -2.68 3.74 -3.64
N ILE A 156 -3.32 4.91 -3.73
CA ILE A 156 -4.70 5.14 -3.29
C ILE A 156 -5.53 5.70 -4.46
N ILE A 157 -6.66 5.06 -4.73
CA ILE A 157 -7.62 5.49 -5.75
C ILE A 157 -8.98 5.69 -5.08
N GLU A 158 -9.32 6.94 -4.78
CA GLU A 158 -10.59 7.32 -4.16
C GLU A 158 -11.77 7.19 -5.14
N ARG A 159 -12.90 6.66 -4.67
CA ARG A 159 -14.17 6.68 -5.43
C ARG A 159 -14.58 8.10 -5.79
N ALA A 160 -14.42 9.03 -4.85
CA ALA A 160 -14.81 10.42 -5.02
C ALA A 160 -13.99 11.19 -6.07
N ARG A 161 -12.76 10.72 -6.39
CA ARG A 161 -11.85 11.38 -7.35
C ARG A 161 -11.88 10.77 -8.75
N ILE A 162 -12.65 9.71 -8.98
CA ILE A 162 -12.86 9.15 -10.32
C ILE A 162 -14.08 9.82 -10.93
N GLN A 163 -13.84 10.63 -11.96
CA GLN A 163 -14.90 11.17 -12.82
C GLN A 163 -15.64 10.00 -13.50
N VAL A 164 -16.97 10.05 -13.46
CA VAL A 164 -17.88 9.08 -14.10
C VAL A 164 -17.71 9.13 -15.61
#